data_AF-A0A1F8QMY3-F1
#
_entry.id   AF-A0A1F8QMY3-F1
#
_cell.length_a   1.000
_cell.length_b   1.000
_cell.length_c   1.000
_cell.angle_alpha   90.00
_cell.angle_beta   90.00
_cell.angle_gamma   90.00
#
_symmetry.space_group_name_H-M   'P 1'
#
loop_
_entity.id
_entity.type
_entity.pdbx_description
1 polymer ?
#
loop_
_entity_poly.entity_id
_entity_poly.type
_entity_poly.pdbx_seq_one_letter_code
_entity_poly.pdbx_strand_id
1 'polypeptide(L)'
;MRIPGGELFTLAQSYNITQHRWKLTFIGEQDTLDFDMGTLRDADGSVIVPHQSFTDLYEQDREFVDAVREGRDPATTGEEVLPTMRILQRAESCAEASASAAVSL
;
A
#
# COMPACT_ATOMS: atom_id res chain seq x y z
N MET A 1 -2.59 -8.89 9.74
CA MET A 1 -2.04 -7.95 10.73
C MET A 1 -3.19 -7.17 11.37
N ARG A 2 -3.08 -6.76 12.64
CA ARG A 2 -4.05 -5.87 13.29
C ARG A 2 -3.41 -4.49 13.42
N ILE A 3 -4.09 -3.44 12.96
CA ILE A 3 -3.61 -2.06 13.08
C ILE A 3 -4.11 -1.45 14.41
N PRO A 4 -3.53 -0.33 14.91
CA PRO A 4 -3.81 0.18 16.25
C PRO A 4 -5.28 0.47 16.59
N GLY A 5 -6.13 0.76 15.60
CA GLY A 5 -7.58 0.96 15.79
C GLY A 5 -8.38 -0.33 15.99
N GLY A 6 -7.73 -1.50 15.87
CA GLY A 6 -8.37 -2.82 16.00
C GLY A 6 -8.78 -3.45 14.68
N GLU A 7 -8.69 -2.71 13.58
CA GLU A 7 -9.00 -3.18 12.23
C GLU A 7 -8.00 -4.24 11.77
N LEU A 8 -8.45 -5.05 10.83
CA LEU A 8 -7.67 -6.14 10.26
C LEU A 8 -7.20 -5.78 8.86
N PHE A 9 -5.95 -6.11 8.59
CA PHE A 9 -5.33 -5.92 7.29
C PHE A 9 -4.66 -7.22 6.85
N THR A 10 -4.93 -7.62 5.61
CA THR A 10 -4.32 -8.80 4.98
C THR A 10 -3.55 -8.36 3.76
N LEU A 11 -2.33 -8.88 3.61
CA LEU A 11 -1.43 -8.56 2.50
C LEU A 11 -0.86 -9.85 1.92
N ALA A 12 -0.98 -10.00 0.61
CA ALA A 12 -0.34 -11.05 -0.16
C ALA A 12 0.56 -10.41 -1.22
N GLN A 13 1.82 -10.81 -1.25
CA GLN A 13 2.80 -10.35 -2.23
C GLN A 13 3.46 -11.57 -2.87
N SER A 14 3.70 -11.50 -4.17
CA SER A 14 4.39 -12.54 -4.92
C SER A 14 5.14 -11.93 -6.09
N TYR A 15 6.40 -12.33 -6.25
CA TYR A 15 7.16 -12.09 -7.48
C TYR A 15 6.90 -13.17 -8.54
N ASN A 16 6.26 -14.29 -8.17
CA ASN A 16 5.92 -15.38 -9.08
C ASN A 16 4.56 -15.16 -9.75
N ILE A 17 4.43 -14.07 -10.50
CA ILE A 17 3.21 -13.70 -11.22
C ILE A 17 3.52 -13.44 -12.70
N THR A 18 2.66 -13.90 -13.60
CA THR A 18 2.83 -13.71 -15.05
C THR A 18 2.36 -12.35 -15.53
N GLN A 19 1.52 -11.68 -14.75
CA GLN A 19 0.98 -10.35 -15.01
C GLN A 19 1.00 -9.55 -13.73
N HIS A 20 1.35 -8.27 -13.81
CA HIS A 20 1.29 -7.37 -12.67
C HIS A 20 -0.15 -7.27 -12.17
N ARG A 21 -0.33 -7.37 -10.84
CA ARG A 21 -1.62 -7.28 -10.17
C ARG A 21 -1.47 -6.42 -8.92
N TRP A 22 -2.23 -5.35 -8.88
CA TRP A 22 -2.37 -4.52 -7.69
C TRP A 22 -3.86 -4.33 -7.39
N LYS A 23 -4.31 -4.95 -6.30
CA LYS A 23 -5.69 -4.95 -5.85
C LYS A 23 -5.75 -4.67 -4.36
N LEU A 24 -6.73 -3.87 -3.95
CA LEU A 24 -7.07 -3.63 -2.55
C LEU A 24 -8.59 -3.71 -2.40
N THR A 25 -9.05 -4.33 -1.34
CA THR A 25 -10.46 -4.32 -0.95
C THR A 25 -10.56 -3.69 0.43
N PHE A 26 -11.34 -2.62 0.53
CA PHE A 26 -11.62 -1.92 1.78
C PHE A 26 -13.01 -2.30 2.23
N ILE A 27 -13.14 -2.91 3.41
CA ILE A 27 -14.43 -3.30 3.97
C ILE A 27 -14.72 -2.35 5.14
N GLY A 28 -15.58 -1.37 4.90
CA GLY A 28 -16.07 -0.44 5.91
C GLY A 28 -17.42 -0.88 6.48
N GLU A 29 -17.96 -0.09 7.41
CA GLU A 29 -19.28 -0.35 7.96
C GLU A 29 -20.41 -0.04 6.96
N GLN A 30 -20.24 1.01 6.16
CA GLN A 30 -21.26 1.52 5.24
C GLN A 30 -21.11 0.98 3.82
N ASP A 31 -19.89 0.64 3.41
CA ASP A 31 -19.61 0.24 2.03
C ASP A 31 -18.34 -0.62 1.93
N THR A 32 -18.20 -1.32 0.82
CA THR A 32 -16.99 -2.03 0.41
C THR A 32 -16.45 -1.40 -0.87
N LEU A 33 -15.17 -1.02 -0.85
CA LEU A 33 -14.52 -0.43 -2.01
C LEU A 33 -13.49 -1.38 -2.61
N ASP A 34 -13.54 -1.55 -3.92
CA ASP A 34 -12.59 -2.37 -4.68
C ASP A 34 -11.70 -1.51 -5.56
N PHE A 35 -10.42 -1.49 -5.23
CA PHE A 35 -9.36 -0.97 -6.08
C PHE A 35 -8.82 -2.09 -6.96
N ASP A 36 -8.81 -1.87 -8.28
CA ASP A 36 -8.18 -2.75 -9.26
C ASP A 36 -7.40 -1.93 -10.27
N MET A 37 -6.07 -2.05 -10.22
CA MET A 37 -5.15 -1.51 -11.23
C MET A 37 -5.41 -0.03 -11.56
N GLY A 38 -5.59 0.80 -10.53
CA GLY A 38 -5.78 2.25 -10.68
C GLY A 38 -7.22 2.72 -10.76
N THR A 39 -8.22 1.82 -10.72
CA THR A 39 -9.64 2.20 -10.68
C THR A 39 -10.26 1.80 -9.35
N LEU A 40 -11.03 2.70 -8.73
CA LEU A 40 -11.77 2.43 -7.50
C LEU A 40 -13.26 2.28 -7.81
N ARG A 41 -13.88 1.22 -7.28
CA ARG A 41 -15.31 0.93 -7.40
C ARG A 41 -15.97 0.79 -6.04
N ASP A 42 -17.26 1.10 -5.97
CA ASP A 42 -18.12 0.75 -4.82
C ASP A 42 -18.62 -0.70 -4.91
N ALA A 43 -19.43 -1.10 -3.93
CA ALA A 43 -19.99 -2.45 -3.85
C ALA A 43 -20.95 -2.80 -5.01
N ASP A 44 -21.56 -1.79 -5.64
CA ASP A 44 -22.42 -1.97 -6.82
C ASP A 44 -21.60 -2.06 -8.13
N GLY A 45 -20.29 -1.88 -8.05
CA GLY A 45 -19.37 -1.87 -9.18
C GLY A 45 -19.30 -0.53 -9.92
N SER A 46 -19.94 0.52 -9.38
CA SER A 46 -19.88 1.86 -9.93
C SER A 46 -18.49 2.44 -9.74
N VAL A 47 -17.99 3.13 -10.76
CA VAL A 47 -16.66 3.75 -10.71
C VAL A 47 -16.72 5.04 -9.89
N ILE A 48 -16.06 5.05 -8.73
CA ILE A 48 -15.96 6.22 -7.85
C ILE A 48 -14.72 7.05 -8.20
N VAL A 49 -13.61 6.39 -8.51
CA VAL A 49 -12.40 7.02 -9.04
C VAL A 49 -12.03 6.34 -10.36
N PRO A 50 -12.01 7.09 -11.48
CA PRO A 50 -11.65 6.53 -12.78
C PRO A 50 -10.19 6.06 -12.79
N HIS A 51 -9.84 5.27 -13.79
CA HIS A 51 -8.49 4.74 -13.92
C HIS A 51 -7.43 5.85 -13.88
N GLN A 52 -6.56 5.79 -12.89
CA GLN A 52 -5.34 6.58 -12.78
C GLN A 52 -4.14 5.67 -12.95
N SER A 53 -3.08 6.19 -13.58
CA SER A 53 -1.82 5.47 -13.67
C SER A 53 -1.24 5.29 -12.28
N PHE A 54 -0.90 4.05 -11.93
CA PHE A 54 -0.23 3.73 -10.66
C PHE A 54 1.30 3.75 -10.77
N THR A 55 1.83 3.97 -11.98
CA THR A 55 3.28 4.07 -12.26
C THR A 55 3.70 5.47 -12.68
N ASP A 56 2.74 6.38 -12.89
CA ASP A 56 3.04 7.77 -13.21
C ASP A 56 3.30 8.52 -11.89
N LEU A 57 4.53 9.00 -11.75
CA LEU A 57 5.00 9.72 -10.57
C LEU A 57 5.06 11.23 -10.81
N TYR A 58 4.59 11.74 -11.94
CA TYR A 58 4.71 13.15 -12.29
C TYR A 58 4.19 14.09 -11.19
N GLU A 59 2.99 13.81 -10.66
CA GLU A 59 2.39 14.63 -9.61
C GLU A 59 3.19 14.55 -8.29
N GLN A 60 3.75 13.38 -7.97
CA GLN A 60 4.62 13.19 -6.80
C GLN A 60 5.94 13.95 -6.96
N ASP A 61 6.57 13.86 -8.12
CA ASP A 61 7.83 14.53 -8.44
C ASP A 61 7.66 16.06 -8.46
N ARG A 62 6.55 16.54 -9.04
CA ARG A 62 6.20 17.96 -9.04
C ARG A 62 6.06 18.48 -7.61
N GLU A 63 5.29 17.80 -6.77
CA GLU A 63 5.09 18.18 -5.37
C GLU A 63 6.40 18.23 -4.59
N PHE A 64 7.29 17.25 -4.79
CA PHE A 64 8.61 17.27 -4.16
C PHE A 64 9.45 18.49 -4.59
N VAL A 65 9.49 18.80 -5.89
CA VAL A 65 10.24 19.96 -6.40
C VAL A 65 9.67 21.28 -5.89
N ASP A 66 8.35 21.41 -5.84
CA ASP A 66 7.67 22.61 -5.35
C ASP A 66 7.93 22.82 -3.86
N ALA A 67 7.87 21.76 -3.03
CA ALA A 67 8.20 21.83 -1.62
C ALA A 67 9.62 22.35 -1.36
N VAL A 68 10.60 21.86 -2.14
CA VAL A 68 12.00 22.32 -2.07
C VAL A 68 12.12 23.80 -2.45
N ARG A 69 11.44 24.24 -3.52
CA ARG A 69 11.48 25.64 -3.98
C ARG A 69 10.87 26.59 -2.96
N GLU A 70 9.80 26.17 -2.31
CA GLU A 70 9.04 26.98 -1.36
C GLU A 70 9.61 26.93 0.06
N GLY A 71 10.56 26.03 0.33
CA GLY A 71 11.16 25.88 1.66
C GLY A 71 10.19 25.32 2.69
N ARG A 72 9.27 24.44 2.26
CA ARG A 72 8.29 23.75 3.11
C ARG A 72 8.53 22.24 3.10
N ASP A 73 7.86 21.54 4.01
CA ASP A 73 7.81 20.09 3.95
C ASP A 73 6.98 19.61 2.74
N PRO A 74 7.36 18.48 2.12
CA PRO A 74 6.55 17.84 1.09
C PRO A 74 5.29 17.23 1.70
N ALA A 75 4.32 16.87 0.86
CA ALA A 75 3.09 16.19 1.26
C ALA A 75 3.29 14.88 2.07
N THR A 76 4.47 14.27 2.01
CA THR A 76 4.86 13.14 2.86
C THR A 76 6.33 13.24 3.22
N THR A 77 6.62 13.34 4.51
CA THR A 77 7.97 13.44 5.07
C THR A 77 8.60 12.07 5.29
N GLY A 78 9.92 12.03 5.46
CA GLY A 78 10.63 10.78 5.76
C GLY A 78 10.18 10.17 7.10
N GLU A 79 9.94 11.03 8.09
CA GLU A 79 9.48 10.67 9.44
C GLU A 79 8.13 9.95 9.40
N GLU A 80 7.21 10.40 8.54
CA GLU A 80 5.88 9.80 8.36
C GLU A 80 5.94 8.38 7.76
N VAL A 81 7.01 8.06 7.04
CA VAL A 81 7.21 6.73 6.43
C VAL A 81 7.80 5.72 7.43
N LEU A 82 8.46 6.18 8.49
CA LEU A 82 9.14 5.30 9.46
C LEU A 82 8.23 4.26 10.14
N PRO A 83 6.99 4.56 10.55
CA PRO A 83 6.08 3.55 11.10
C PRO A 83 5.85 2.39 10.13
N THR A 84 5.64 2.69 8.84
CA THR A 84 5.47 1.69 7.78
C THR A 84 6.73 0.85 7.62
N MET A 85 7.91 1.48 7.56
CA MET A 85 9.18 0.76 7.45
C MET A 85 9.42 -0.20 8.63
N ARG A 86 9.06 0.21 9.85
CA ARG A 86 9.13 -0.68 11.03
C ARG A 86 8.21 -1.89 10.92
N ILE A 87 7.04 -1.75 10.30
CA ILE A 87 6.12 -2.87 10.07
C ILE A 87 6.70 -3.82 9.02
N LEU A 88 7.23 -3.29 7.91
CA LEU A 88 7.88 -4.10 6.88
C LEU A 88 9.07 -4.89 7.44
N GLN A 89 9.91 -4.25 8.26
CA GLN A 89 11.02 -4.92 8.93
C GLN A 89 10.54 -6.09 9.81
N ARG A 90 9.44 -5.91 10.55
CA ARG A 90 8.87 -7.00 11.37
C ARG A 90 8.32 -8.13 10.51
N ALA A 91 7.65 -7.81 9.41
CA ALA A 91 7.13 -8.81 8.48
C ALA A 91 8.26 -9.63 7.86
N GLU A 92 9.37 -8.99 7.48
CA GLU A 92 10.59 -9.63 6.99
C GLU A 92 11.16 -10.59 8.04
N SER A 93 11.41 -10.13 9.27
CA SER A 93 11.95 -10.98 10.33
C SER A 93 11.05 -12.19 10.65
N CYS A 94 9.72 -12.02 10.57
CA CYS A 94 8.80 -13.15 10.72
C CYS A 94 8.90 -14.16 9.57
N ALA A 95 9.07 -13.69 8.34
CA ALA A 95 9.23 -14.56 7.17
C ALA A 95 10.56 -15.34 7.23
N GLU A 96 11.66 -14.68 7.59
CA GLU A 96 12.97 -15.32 7.75
C GLU A 96 12.97 -16.40 8.84
N ALA A 97 12.36 -16.12 9.99
CA ALA A 97 12.22 -17.09 11.07
C ALA A 97 11.41 -18.34 10.62
N SER A 98 10.34 -18.11 9.85
CA SER A 98 9.51 -19.20 9.31
C SER A 98 10.26 -20.04 8.28
N ALA A 99 11.06 -19.40 7.41
CA ALA A 99 11.88 -20.08 6.42
C ALA A 99 12.98 -20.93 7.06
N SER A 100 13.65 -20.41 8.09
CA SER A 100 14.67 -21.15 8.85
C SER A 100 14.08 -22.39 9.54
N ALA A 101 12.85 -22.31 10.06
CA ALA A 101 12.15 -23.44 10.65
C ALA A 101 11.78 -24.51 9.61
N ALA A 102 11.40 -24.10 8.40
CA ALA A 102 11.05 -25.01 7.31
C ALA A 102 12.25 -25.79 6.73
N VAL A 103 13.46 -25.25 6.82
CA VAL A 103 14.71 -25.92 6.36
C VAL A 103 15.29 -26.88 7.40
N SER A 104 14.84 -26.78 8.66
CA SER A 104 15.34 -27.60 9.77
C SER A 104 14.52 -28.89 10.03
N LEU A 105 13.55 -29.19 9.16
CA LEU A 105 12.71 -30.39 9.14
C LEU A 105 13.11 -31.31 7.98
#